data_AF-A0A534Z4S8-F1
#
_entry.id   AF-A0A534Z4S8-F1
#
_cell.length_a   1.000
_cell.length_b   1.000
_cell.length_c   1.000
_cell.angle_alpha   90.00
_cell.angle_beta   90.00
_cell.angle_gamma   90.00
#
_symmetry.space_group_name_H-M   'P 1'
#
loop_
_entity.id
_entity.type
_entity.pdbx_description
1 polymer ?
#
loop_
_entity_poly.entity_id
_entity_poly.type
_entity_poly.pdbx_seq_one_letter_code
_entity_poly.pdbx_strand_id
1 'polypeptide(L)'
;MIAVVGAPARAEAHDAYDDSQSHPLRLVAYLVHPIGFATEWLIMRPIHFAVSQPQLERVFGHVPHEDPFSSEPYRGDESEPY
;
A
#
# COMPACT_ATOMS: atom_id res chain seq x y z
N MET A 1 -29.41 5.49 -15.39
CA MET A 1 -28.45 5.63 -16.50
C MET A 1 -27.32 6.51 -16.00
N ILE A 2 -26.16 5.93 -15.67
CA ILE A 2 -24.98 6.71 -15.28
C ILE A 2 -24.18 6.97 -16.55
N ALA A 3 -24.14 8.22 -17.00
CA ALA A 3 -23.31 8.64 -18.12
C ALA A 3 -21.95 9.07 -17.56
N VAL A 4 -20.89 8.32 -17.88
CA VAL A 4 -19.51 8.76 -17.65
C VAL A 4 -19.14 9.68 -18.80
N VAL A 5 -19.14 10.99 -18.55
CA VAL A 5 -18.64 11.99 -19.50
C VAL A 5 -17.12 12.02 -19.37
N GLY A 6 -16.42 11.48 -20.36
CA GLY A 6 -14.96 11.51 -20.41
C GLY A 6 -14.46 12.93 -20.68
N ALA A 7 -13.79 13.53 -19.69
CA ALA A 7 -13.03 14.75 -19.92
C ALA A 7 -11.81 14.44 -20.81
N PRO A 8 -11.45 15.30 -21.78
CA PRO A 8 -10.25 15.09 -22.58
C PRO A 8 -9.01 15.24 -21.69
N ALA A 9 -8.40 14.11 -21.32
CA ALA A 9 -7.08 14.12 -20.69
C ALA A 9 -6.05 14.54 -21.74
N ARG A 10 -5.35 15.65 -21.50
CA ARG A 10 -4.16 15.99 -22.29
C ARG A 10 -3.10 14.94 -22.02
N ALA A 11 -2.72 14.18 -23.04
CA ALA A 11 -1.63 13.23 -22.99
C ALA A 11 -0.31 13.99 -23.10
N GLU A 12 0.08 14.67 -22.04
CA GLU A 12 1.38 15.29 -21.89
C GLU A 12 2.21 14.40 -20.96
N ALA A 13 3.43 14.05 -21.37
CA ALA A 13 4.31 13.27 -20.51
C ALA A 13 4.69 14.12 -19.30
N HIS A 14 4.45 13.59 -18.10
CA HIS A 14 4.77 14.29 -16.85
C HIS A 14 6.29 14.37 -16.63
N ASP A 15 7.05 13.43 -17.20
CA ASP A 15 8.50 13.31 -17.12
C ASP A 15 9.12 12.96 -18.48
N ALA A 16 10.44 13.11 -18.58
CA ALA A 16 11.18 12.72 -19.77
C ALA A 16 11.25 11.19 -19.88
N TYR A 17 11.14 10.68 -21.11
CA TYR A 17 11.34 9.26 -21.38
C TYR A 17 12.77 8.84 -21.05
N ASP A 18 12.92 7.67 -20.43
CA ASP A 18 14.19 7.01 -20.13
C ASP A 18 14.10 5.54 -20.56
N ASP A 19 15.20 4.96 -21.04
CA ASP A 19 15.23 3.59 -21.59
C ASP A 19 14.90 2.53 -20.52
N SER A 20 15.11 2.84 -19.24
CA SER A 20 14.65 2.02 -18.11
C SER A 20 13.12 1.79 -18.12
N GLN A 21 12.36 2.63 -18.83
CA GLN A 21 10.91 2.49 -19.01
C GLN A 21 10.51 1.40 -20.02
N SER A 22 11.46 0.88 -20.81
CA SER A 22 11.22 -0.14 -21.83
C SER A 22 11.20 -1.58 -21.31
N HIS A 23 11.44 -1.79 -20.02
CA HIS A 23 11.63 -3.15 -19.49
C HIS A 23 10.32 -3.96 -19.53
N PRO A 24 10.27 -5.16 -20.15
CA PRO A 24 9.01 -5.87 -20.37
C PRO A 24 8.28 -6.27 -19.08
N LEU A 25 9.01 -6.53 -18.00
CA LEU A 25 8.39 -6.81 -16.68
C LEU A 25 7.62 -5.60 -16.14
N ARG A 26 7.93 -4.39 -16.61
CA ARG A 26 7.22 -3.16 -16.22
C ARG A 26 5.76 -3.17 -16.70
N LEU A 27 5.47 -3.81 -17.83
CA LEU A 27 4.08 -4.02 -18.28
C LEU A 27 3.31 -4.91 -17.31
N VAL A 28 3.94 -5.98 -16.84
CA VAL A 28 3.35 -6.85 -15.80
C VAL A 28 3.14 -6.06 -14.51
N ALA A 29 4.13 -5.27 -14.10
CA ALA A 29 4.01 -4.42 -12.92
C ALA A 29 2.84 -3.42 -13.03
N TYR A 30 2.62 -2.81 -14.20
CA TYR A 30 1.48 -1.92 -14.43
C TYR A 30 0.12 -2.62 -14.34
N LEU A 31 0.04 -3.91 -14.69
CA LEU A 31 -1.18 -4.69 -14.51
C LEU A 31 -1.37 -5.13 -13.06
N VAL A 32 -0.30 -5.52 -12.38
CA VAL A 32 -0.33 -6.07 -11.02
C VAL A 32 -0.49 -4.98 -9.97
N HIS A 33 0.16 -3.82 -10.14
CA HIS A 33 0.14 -2.73 -9.16
C HIS A 33 -1.27 -2.28 -8.75
N PRO A 34 -2.23 -1.98 -9.67
CA PRO A 34 -3.57 -1.61 -9.25
C PRO A 34 -4.32 -2.73 -8.53
N ILE A 35 -4.04 -4.00 -8.84
CA ILE A 35 -4.61 -5.16 -8.14
C ILE A 35 -4.07 -5.22 -6.71
N GLY A 36 -2.75 -5.06 -6.54
CA GLY A 36 -2.11 -4.99 -5.23
C GLY A 36 -2.67 -3.84 -4.39
N PHE A 37 -2.77 -2.65 -4.98
CA PHE A 37 -3.37 -1.48 -4.34
C PHE A 37 -4.82 -1.74 -3.91
N ALA A 38 -5.66 -2.29 -4.79
CA ALA A 38 -7.04 -2.64 -4.44
C ALA A 38 -7.10 -3.69 -3.32
N THR A 39 -6.23 -4.70 -3.37
CA THR A 39 -6.15 -5.75 -2.34
C THR A 39 -5.74 -5.17 -0.98
N GLU A 40 -4.78 -4.25 -0.96
CA GLU A 40 -4.38 -3.56 0.25
C GLU A 40 -5.57 -2.82 0.87
N TRP A 41 -6.27 -2.01 0.08
CA TRP A 41 -7.34 -1.15 0.57
C TRP A 41 -8.62 -1.89 0.93
N LEU A 42 -9.01 -2.87 0.12
CA LEU A 42 -10.31 -3.53 0.25
C LEU A 42 -10.27 -4.78 1.13
N ILE A 43 -9.09 -5.40 1.28
CA ILE A 43 -8.97 -6.67 2.00
C ILE A 43 -8.03 -6.51 3.19
N MET A 44 -6.77 -6.15 2.95
CA MET A 44 -5.74 -6.20 4.00
C MET A 44 -5.95 -5.16 5.09
N ARG A 45 -6.25 -3.90 4.73
CA ARG A 45 -6.52 -2.83 5.71
C ARG A 45 -7.73 -3.12 6.60
N PRO A 46 -8.91 -3.52 6.07
CA PRO A 46 -10.04 -3.93 6.90
C PRO A 46 -9.72 -5.08 7.85
N ILE A 47 -9.01 -6.12 7.37
CA ILE A 47 -8.59 -7.24 8.21
C ILE A 47 -7.70 -6.72 9.34
N HIS A 48 -6.69 -5.89 9.01
CA HIS A 48 -5.80 -5.30 10.00
C HIS A 48 -6.57 -4.55 11.09
N PHE A 49 -7.52 -3.67 10.71
CA PHE A 49 -8.36 -2.96 11.68
C PHE A 49 -9.18 -3.89 12.58
N ALA A 50 -9.65 -5.03 12.06
CA ALA A 50 -10.39 -6.00 12.85
C ALA A 50 -9.49 -6.77 13.84
N VAL A 51 -8.28 -7.14 13.43
CA VAL A 51 -7.37 -7.94 14.28
C VAL A 51 -6.54 -7.09 15.25
N SER A 52 -6.37 -5.79 15.00
CA SER A 52 -5.56 -4.91 15.84
C SER A 52 -6.27 -4.37 17.09
N GLN A 53 -7.47 -4.89 17.40
CA GLN A 53 -8.21 -4.50 18.60
C GLN A 53 -7.55 -5.10 19.87
N PRO A 54 -7.28 -4.31 20.92
CA PRO A 54 -6.64 -4.80 22.15
C PRO A 54 -7.35 -5.99 22.80
N GLN A 55 -8.67 -6.03 22.72
CA GLN A 55 -9.50 -7.11 23.27
C GLN A 55 -9.29 -8.45 22.54
N LEU A 56 -8.79 -8.40 21.30
CA LEU A 56 -8.54 -9.56 20.46
C LEU A 56 -7.06 -9.97 20.44
N GLU A 57 -6.20 -9.27 21.17
CA GLU A 57 -4.77 -9.60 21.30
C GLU A 57 -4.56 -11.05 21.73
N ARG A 58 -5.36 -11.55 22.69
CA ARG A 58 -5.25 -12.94 23.17
C ARG A 58 -5.56 -13.98 22.07
N VAL A 59 -6.35 -13.62 21.07
CA VAL A 59 -6.76 -14.54 19.99
C VAL A 59 -5.82 -14.45 18.80
N PHE A 60 -5.47 -13.23 18.36
CA PHE A 60 -4.66 -13.01 17.16
C PHE A 60 -3.19 -12.75 17.43
N GLY A 61 -2.80 -12.49 18.69
CA GLY A 61 -1.42 -12.17 19.08
C GLY A 61 -0.89 -10.89 18.42
N HIS A 62 -1.78 -9.99 17.97
CA HIS A 62 -1.37 -8.80 17.26
C HIS A 62 -0.92 -7.72 18.23
N VAL A 63 0.39 -7.46 18.24
CA VAL A 63 1.03 -6.34 18.92
C VAL A 63 1.40 -5.28 17.87
N PRO A 64 1.45 -3.98 18.18
CA PRO A 64 2.06 -3.02 17.27
C PRO A 64 3.54 -3.36 17.08
N HIS A 65 4.02 -3.35 15.83
CA HIS A 65 5.42 -3.57 15.50
C HIS A 65 5.85 -2.54 14.46
N GLU A 66 7.14 -2.18 14.47
CA GLU A 66 7.71 -1.34 13.43
C GLU A 66 7.69 -2.04 12.06
N ASP A 67 7.67 -1.24 10.99
CA ASP A 67 7.74 -1.76 9.62
C ASP A 67 9.16 -2.28 9.32
N PRO A 68 9.33 -3.60 9.07
CA PRO A 68 10.64 -4.21 8.82
C PRO A 68 11.27 -3.77 7.49
N PHE A 69 10.51 -3.10 6.62
CA PHE A 69 10.98 -2.60 5.33
C PHE A 69 11.16 -1.08 5.32
N SER A 70 10.95 -0.41 6.45
CA SER A 70 11.20 1.02 6.54
C SER A 70 12.70 1.31 6.43
N SER A 71 13.04 2.38 5.72
CA SER A 71 14.41 2.89 5.65
C SER A 71 14.75 3.80 6.84
N GLU A 72 13.76 4.06 7.71
CA GLU A 72 13.96 4.82 8.92
C GLU A 72 14.69 3.93 9.95
N PRO A 73 15.74 4.44 10.61
CA PRO A 73 16.45 3.67 11.61
C PRO A 73 15.49 3.33 12.77
N TYR A 74 15.51 2.06 13.21
CA TYR A 74 14.73 1.54 14.34
C TYR A 74 14.76 2.55 15.49
N ARG A 75 13.60 3.14 15.79
CA ARG A 75 13.46 4.13 16.84
C ARG A 75 12.57 3.53 17.89
N GLY A 76 13.06 2.41 18.45
CA GLY A 76 12.35 1.63 19.44
C GLY A 76 11.67 2.54 20.45
N ASP A 77 10.38 2.30 20.62
CA ASP A 77 9.53 3.03 21.53
C ASP A 77 10.23 3.03 22.88
N GLU A 78 10.57 4.21 23.38
CA GLU A 78 10.88 4.41 24.79
C GLU A 78 9.56 4.21 25.56
N SER A 79 8.96 3.02 25.49
CA SER A 79 7.82 2.66 26.33
C SER A 79 8.38 2.47 27.72
N GLU A 80 8.09 3.45 28.58
CA GLU A 80 8.54 3.49 29.97
C GLU A 80 8.35 2.14 30.70
N PRO A 81 9.27 1.80 31.63
CA PRO A 81 9.09 0.65 32.49
C PRO A 81 7.91 0.92 33.44
N TYR A 82 6.91 0.04 33.40
CA TYR A 82 5.88 -0.08 34.44
C TYR A 82 6.49 -0.31 35.83
#